data_AF-A0A2B4EJT1-F1
#
_entry.id   AF-A0A2B4EJT1-F1
#
_cell.length_a   1.000
_cell.length_b   1.000
_cell.length_c   1.000
_cell.angle_alpha   90.00
_cell.angle_beta   90.00
_cell.angle_gamma   90.00
#
_symmetry.space_group_name_H-M   'P 1'
#
loop_
_entity.id
_entity.type
_entity.pdbx_description
1 polymer ?
#
loop_
_entity_poly.entity_id
_entity_poly.type
_entity_poly.pdbx_seq_one_letter_code
_entity_poly.pdbx_strand_id
1 'polypeptide(L)' 'MAALTEVKNSVRIERDFLGEKEVPNYAYYGVQTMRAVENFPITGYKIHEGLIRAFAVVKKAAALANTDVGRLELNKGGAI' A
#
# COMPACT_ATOMS: atom_id res chain seq x y z
N MET A 1 25.01 -21.26 13.73
CA MET A 1 25.39 -20.84 12.36
C MET A 1 24.40 -19.77 11.94
N ALA A 2 24.90 -18.53 11.77
CA ALA A 2 24.24 -17.28 11.38
C ALA A 2 23.01 -16.85 12.20
N ALA A 3 23.26 -15.96 13.16
CA ALA A 3 22.28 -15.04 13.71
C ALA A 3 21.60 -14.29 12.56
N LEU A 4 20.29 -14.47 12.41
CA LEU A 4 19.46 -13.58 11.62
C LEU A 4 19.58 -12.21 12.29
N THR A 5 20.31 -11.33 11.62
CA THR A 5 20.57 -9.97 12.04
C THR A 5 19.22 -9.32 12.31
N GLU A 6 19.00 -8.93 13.56
CA GLU A 6 17.93 -8.06 14.00
C GLU A 6 18.13 -6.71 13.29
N VAL A 7 17.69 -6.61 12.04
CA VAL A 7 17.41 -5.31 11.47
C VAL A 7 16.25 -4.83 12.31
N LYS A 8 16.55 -3.93 13.25
CA LYS A 8 15.57 -3.12 13.96
C LYS A 8 14.89 -2.26 12.88
N ASN A 9 14.03 -2.91 12.10
CA ASN A 9 13.29 -2.32 10.99
C ASN A 9 12.44 -1.27 11.64
N SER A 10 12.84 0.00 11.51
CA SER A 10 12.03 1.08 12.06
C SER A 10 10.61 0.90 11.54
N VAL A 11 9.66 0.87 12.45
CA VAL A 11 8.24 0.77 12.15
C VAL A 11 7.65 2.17 12.17
N ARG A 12 6.62 2.40 11.35
CA ARG A 12 5.71 3.53 11.51
C ARG A 12 4.40 3.03 12.07
N ILE A 13 3.76 3.87 12.88
CA ILE A 13 2.42 3.62 13.37
C ILE A 13 1.44 4.24 12.38
N GLU A 14 0.56 3.41 11.83
CA GLU A 14 -0.54 3.85 10.99
C GLU A 14 -1.87 3.60 11.70
N ARG A 15 -2.85 4.47 11.43
CA ARG A 15 -4.17 4.41 12.06
C ARG A 15 -5.26 4.28 11.00
N ASP A 16 -6.18 3.34 11.22
CA ASP A 16 -7.46 3.26 10.52
C ASP A 16 -8.62 3.34 11.52
N PHE A 17 -9.85 3.10 11.03
CA PHE A 17 -11.04 3.09 11.87
C PHE A 17 -11.06 1.95 12.91
N LEU A 18 -10.21 0.92 12.75
CA LEU A 18 -10.11 -0.23 13.66
C LEU A 18 -9.01 -0.04 14.72
N GLY A 19 -8.23 1.05 14.63
CA GLY A 19 -7.19 1.39 15.59
C GLY A 19 -5.82 1.59 14.95
N GLU A 20 -4.79 1.57 15.78
CA GLU A 20 -3.40 1.78 15.39
C GLU A 20 -2.68 0.46 15.13
N LYS A 21 -1.69 0.49 14.23
CA LYS A 21 -0.90 -0.69 13.87
C LYS A 21 0.50 -0.32 13.41
N GLU A 22 1.46 -1.18 13.72
CA GLU A 22 2.83 -1.04 13.24
C GLU A 22 2.96 -1.56 11.81
N VAL A 23 3.57 -0.75 10.95
CA VAL A 23 3.88 -1.07 9.56
C VAL A 23 5.38 -0.86 9.33
N PRO A 24 6.10 -1.78 8.66
CA PRO A 24 7.53 -1.61 8.40
C PRO A 24 7.82 -0.37 7.55
N ASN A 25 8.82 0.44 7.91
CA ASN A 25 9.13 1.66 7.15
C ASN A 25 9.62 1.41 5.73
N TYR A 26 10.20 0.23 5.46
CA TYR A 26 10.62 -0.12 4.10
C TYR A 26 9.42 -0.43 3.17
N ALA A 27 8.23 -0.68 3.72
CA ALA A 27 7.06 -1.05 2.96
C ALA A 27 6.26 0.20 2.52
N TYR A 28 5.84 0.25 1.26
CA TYR A 28 4.98 1.31 0.74
C TYR A 28 3.49 1.09 1.03
N TYR A 29 3.09 -0.12 1.41
CA TYR A 29 1.69 -0.41 1.77
C TYR A 29 1.37 0.12 3.17
N GLY A 30 0.08 0.31 3.46
CA GLY A 30 -0.38 0.82 4.75
C GLY A 30 -1.07 -0.22 5.65
N VAL A 31 -1.71 0.28 6.71
CA VAL A 31 -2.41 -0.51 7.73
C VAL A 31 -3.46 -1.46 7.16
N GLN A 32 -4.20 -1.05 6.12
CA GLN A 32 -5.23 -1.90 5.51
C GLN A 32 -4.64 -3.16 4.87
N THR A 33 -3.51 -3.01 4.16
CA THR A 33 -2.80 -4.16 3.59
C THR A 33 -2.20 -5.03 4.69
N MET A 34 -1.65 -4.43 5.74
CA MET A 34 -1.11 -5.18 6.88
C MET A 34 -2.19 -6.02 7.58
N ARG A 35 -3.40 -5.45 7.75
CA ARG A 35 -4.55 -6.22 8.27
C ARG A 35 -4.97 -7.33 7.31
N ALA A 36 -4.99 -7.08 6.00
CA ALA A 36 -5.32 -8.13 5.03
C ALA A 36 -4.34 -9.31 5.08
N VAL A 37 -3.04 -9.04 5.25
CA VAL A 37 -2.01 -10.08 5.39
C VAL A 37 -2.25 -10.95 6.63
N GLU A 38 -2.57 -10.32 7.77
CA GLU A 38 -2.86 -11.05 9.02
C GLU A 38 -4.21 -11.77 9.03
N ASN A 39 -5.24 -11.19 8.40
CA ASN A 39 -6.59 -11.73 8.40
C ASN A 39 -6.78 -12.87 7.39
N PHE A 40 -6.00 -12.90 6.30
CA PHE A 40 -6.16 -13.87 5.21
C PHE A 40 -4.92 -14.73 4.91
N PRO A 41 -4.30 -15.41 5.91
CA PRO A 41 -3.18 -16.31 5.69
C PRO A 41 -3.66 -17.69 5.19
N ILE A 42 -4.38 -17.74 4.06
CA ILE A 42 -5.07 -18.96 3.61
C ILE A 42 -4.17 -19.81 2.71
N THR A 43 -3.75 -19.27 1.56
CA THR A 43 -3.09 -20.06 0.52
C THR A 43 -1.64 -19.67 0.26
N GLY A 44 -1.22 -18.47 0.69
CA GLY A 44 0.11 -17.92 0.41
C GLY A 44 0.34 -17.50 -1.06
N TYR A 45 -0.65 -17.70 -1.95
CA TYR A 45 -0.55 -17.24 -3.33
C TYR A 45 -0.60 -15.73 -3.42
N LYS A 46 0.31 -15.16 -4.21
CA LYS A 46 0.28 -13.74 -4.55
C LYS A 46 -0.75 -13.46 -5.63
N ILE A 47 -1.25 -12.22 -5.63
CA ILE A 47 -2.09 -11.72 -6.71
C ILE A 47 -1.30 -11.78 -8.03
N HIS A 48 -1.98 -12.18 -9.10
CA HIS A 48 -1.40 -12.23 -10.44
C HIS A 48 -0.92 -10.84 -10.88
N GLU A 49 0.30 -10.74 -11.43
CA GLU A 49 0.92 -9.46 -11.79
C GLU A 49 0.07 -8.64 -12.77
N GLY A 50 -0.65 -9.31 -13.67
CA GLY A 50 -1.57 -8.65 -14.61
C GLY A 50 -2.65 -7.83 -13.90
N LEU A 51 -3.17 -8.31 -12.77
CA LEU A 51 -4.16 -7.56 -11.98
C LEU A 51 -3.52 -6.35 -11.30
N ILE A 52 -2.29 -6.49 -10.79
CA ILE A 52 -1.55 -5.38 -10.17
C ILE A 52 -1.33 -4.26 -11.20
N ARG A 53 -0.87 -4.60 -12.41
CA ARG A 53 -0.66 -3.64 -13.49
C ARG A 53 -1.96 -2.99 -13.94
N ALA A 54 -3.02 -3.78 -14.12
CA ALA A 54 -4.34 -3.26 -14.48
C ALA A 54 -4.85 -2.26 -13.43
N PHE A 55 -4.68 -2.58 -12.14
CA PHE A 55 -5.10 -1.70 -11.05
C PHE A 55 -4.31 -0.38 -11.05
N ALA A 56 -3.00 -0.43 -11.31
CA ALA A 56 -2.17 0.77 -11.45
C ALA A 56 -2.65 1.67 -12.62
N VAL A 57 -2.99 1.08 -13.76
CA VAL A 57 -3.55 1.82 -14.91
C VAL A 57 -4.87 2.51 -14.54
N VAL A 58 -5.76 1.81 -13.85
CA VAL A 58 -7.03 2.39 -13.39
C VAL A 58 -6.80 3.57 -12.44
N LYS A 59 -5.84 3.45 -11.51
CA LYS A 59 -5.52 4.54 -10.58
C LYS A 59 -4.94 5.76 -11.28
N LYS A 60 -4.04 5.56 -12.25
CA LYS A 60 -3.51 6.66 -13.08
C LYS A 60 -4.61 7.34 -13.88
N ALA A 61 -5.46 6.57 -14.55
CA ALA A 61 -6.57 7.12 -15.33
C ALA A 61 -7.55 7.92 -14.46
N ALA A 62 -7.85 7.42 -13.25
CA ALA A 62 -8.70 8.13 -12.29
C ALA A 62 -8.05 9.42 -11.78
N ALA A 63 -6.73 9.43 -11.53
CA ALA A 63 -6.01 10.64 -11.12
C ALA A 63 -6.08 11.72 -12.20
N LEU A 64 -5.77 11.36 -13.45
CA LEU A 64 -5.86 12.27 -14.60
C LEU A 64 -7.28 12.83 -14.78
N ALA A 65 -8.28 11.95 -14.83
CA ALA A 65 -9.67 12.36 -15.01
C ALA A 65 -10.16 13.29 -13.88
N ASN A 66 -9.79 13.01 -12.63
CA ASN A 66 -10.16 13.87 -11.50
C ASN A 66 -9.44 15.21 -11.51
N THR A 67 -8.20 15.26 -11.99
CA THR A 67 -7.46 16.51 -12.17
C THR A 67 -8.06 17.35 -13.29
N ASP A 68 -8.45 16.74 -14.41
CA ASP A 68 -9.06 17.44 -15.56
C ASP A 68 -10.37 18.16 -15.18
N VAL A 69 -11.18 17.54 -14.31
CA VAL A 69 -12.43 18.15 -13.82
C VAL A 69 -12.25 19.01 -12.55
N GLY A 70 -11.00 19.26 -12.14
CA GLY A 70 -10.67 20.09 -10.98
C GLY A 70 -11.05 19.49 -9.61
N ARG A 71 -11.30 18.17 -9.55
CA ARG A 71 -11.60 17.44 -8.30
C ARG A 71 -10.34 16.98 -7.57
N LEU A 72 -9.18 17.06 -8.23
CA LEU A 72 -7.88 16.77 -7.65
C LEU A 72 -6.88 17.86 -8.04
N GLU A 73 -6.23 18.47 -7.05
CA GLU A 73 -5.20 19.49 -7.27
C GLU A 73 -4.07 18.96 -8.17
N LEU A 74 -3.60 19.80 -9.09
CA LEU A 74 -2.59 19.44 -10.10
C LEU A 74 -1.33 18.79 -9.48
N ASN A 75 -0.83 19.33 -8.36
CA ASN A 75 0.36 18.79 -7.69
C ASN A 75 0.14 17.37 -7.15
N LYS A 76 -1.07 17.07 -6.64
CA LYS A 76 -1.42 15.74 -6.14
C LYS A 76 -1.71 14.78 -7.30
N GLY A 77 -2.40 15.25 -8.33
CA GLY A 77 -2.67 14.48 -9.55
C GLY A 77 -1.39 14.06 -10.28
N GLY A 78 -0.41 14.95 -10.38
CA GLY A 78 0.89 14.64 -10.99
C GLY A 78 1.79 13.71 -10.16
N ALA A 79 1.48 13.49 -8.88
CA ALA A 79 2.22 12.61 -7.99
C ALA A 79 1.62 11.20 -7.87
N ILE A 80 0.43 10.96 -8.42
CA ILE A 80 -0.30 9.67 -8.42
C ILE A 80 -0.13 8.98 -9.77
#